data_AF-A0A6B9TFG0-F1
#
_entry.id   AF-A0A6B9TFG0-F1
#
_cell.length_a   1.000
_cell.length_b   1.000
_cell.length_c   1.000
_cell.angle_alpha   90.00
_cell.angle_beta   90.00
_cell.angle_gamma   90.00
#
_symmetry.space_group_name_H-M   'P 1'
#
loop_
_entity.id
_entity.type
_entity.pdbx_description
1 polymer ?
#
loop_
_entity_poly.entity_id
_entity_poly.type
_entity_poly.pdbx_seq_one_letter_code
_entity_poly.pdbx_strand_id
1 'polypeptide(L)'
;MKYSAGIVSKSFWFLESRKTARYIIEGLKRQDIIELAVKENIYQVESEYRARRMASSIYQRLKSLPEDVLKLLVEADSETSRIIVLISIMKTDRLFFEFMHEVFRTKIITGDHILEDRDLNIFFEEKRIQSATVDKWVDSTIKRLKSEYIRMLREAGLLRYKGDKREILKPFIDSAAKKRLMKEDMAPYFSTLAGRV
;
A
#
# COMPACT_ATOMS: atom_id res chain seq x y z
N MET A 1 -6.03 -2.72 14.48
CA MET A 1 -4.60 -3.01 14.23
C MET A 1 -3.72 -2.16 15.14
N LYS A 2 -2.55 -2.68 15.58
CA LYS A 2 -1.57 -1.90 16.35
C LYS A 2 -0.67 -1.08 15.41
N TYR A 3 -0.14 0.05 15.88
CA TYR A 3 0.88 0.79 15.13
C TYR A 3 2.16 -0.04 14.99
N SER A 4 2.79 0.04 13.82
CA SER A 4 4.01 -0.70 13.50
C SER A 4 4.85 0.10 12.51
N ALA A 5 6.17 0.06 12.68
CA ALA A 5 7.11 0.59 11.69
C ALA A 5 7.47 -0.46 10.61
N GLY A 6 6.81 -1.62 10.58
CA GLY A 6 7.19 -2.77 9.75
C GLY A 6 7.23 -2.50 8.24
N ILE A 7 6.51 -1.48 7.76
CA ILE A 7 6.55 -1.04 6.37
C ILE A 7 7.94 -0.57 5.91
N VAL A 8 8.83 -0.13 6.82
CA VAL A 8 10.23 0.23 6.49
C VAL A 8 11.08 -0.93 5.94
N SER A 9 10.56 -2.16 6.06
CA SER A 9 11.20 -3.40 5.61
C SER A 9 10.44 -4.07 4.45
N LYS A 10 9.44 -3.39 3.89
CA LYS A 10 8.58 -3.91 2.82
C LYS A 10 8.55 -2.92 1.67
N SER A 11 8.53 -3.42 0.44
CA SER A 11 8.29 -2.59 -0.75
C SER A 11 6.84 -2.73 -1.21
N PHE A 12 6.47 -2.04 -2.29
CA PHE A 12 5.13 -2.15 -2.88
C PHE A 12 4.93 -3.52 -3.54
N TRP A 13 5.97 -4.04 -4.22
CA TRP A 13 6.00 -5.38 -4.84
C TRP A 13 4.85 -5.64 -5.82
N PHE A 14 4.69 -4.77 -6.82
CA PHE A 14 3.56 -4.83 -7.75
C PHE A 14 3.50 -6.17 -8.52
N LEU A 15 4.59 -6.52 -9.20
CA LEU A 15 4.63 -7.71 -10.07
C LEU A 15 4.51 -8.99 -9.24
N GLU A 16 5.20 -9.02 -8.10
CA GLU A 16 5.17 -10.13 -7.16
C GLU A 16 3.78 -10.28 -6.53
N SER A 17 3.09 -9.16 -6.25
CA SER A 17 1.70 -9.18 -5.78
C SER A 17 0.76 -9.75 -6.84
N ARG A 18 0.86 -9.34 -8.11
CA ARG A 18 0.04 -9.94 -9.19
C ARG A 18 0.33 -11.42 -9.37
N LYS A 19 1.61 -11.83 -9.33
CA LYS A 19 2.01 -13.23 -9.41
C LYS A 19 1.44 -14.05 -8.24
N THR A 20 1.54 -13.51 -7.03
CA THR A 20 1.04 -14.16 -5.81
C THR A 20 -0.48 -14.24 -5.78
N ALA A 21 -1.18 -13.22 -6.31
CA ALA A 21 -2.63 -13.24 -6.44
C ALA A 21 -3.12 -14.41 -7.29
N ARG A 22 -2.43 -14.72 -8.41
CA ARG A 22 -2.75 -15.90 -9.25
C ARG A 22 -2.67 -17.20 -8.46
N TYR A 23 -1.58 -17.40 -7.71
CA TYR A 23 -1.44 -18.59 -6.86
C TYR A 23 -2.53 -18.71 -5.80
N ILE A 24 -2.93 -17.59 -5.18
CA ILE A 24 -4.01 -17.61 -4.19
C ILE A 24 -5.35 -17.97 -4.86
N ILE A 25 -5.64 -17.43 -6.06
CA ILE A 25 -6.85 -17.76 -6.85
C ILE A 25 -6.86 -19.24 -7.26
N GLU A 26 -5.70 -19.80 -7.59
CA GLU A 26 -5.50 -21.23 -7.89
C GLU A 26 -5.62 -22.13 -6.64
N GLY A 27 -5.84 -21.56 -5.46
CA GLY A 27 -6.09 -22.29 -4.22
C GLY A 27 -4.84 -22.62 -3.41
N LEU A 28 -3.66 -22.11 -3.78
CA LEU A 28 -2.43 -22.37 -3.03
C LEU A 28 -2.49 -21.71 -1.65
N LYS A 29 -2.02 -22.46 -0.64
CA LYS A 29 -1.94 -21.97 0.73
C LYS A 29 -0.67 -21.14 0.92
N ARG A 30 -0.64 -20.41 2.04
CA ARG A 30 0.52 -19.58 2.41
C ARG A 30 1.84 -20.35 2.37
N GLN A 31 1.84 -21.59 2.86
CA GLN A 31 3.05 -22.39 2.96
C GLN A 31 3.58 -22.79 1.58
N ASP A 32 2.68 -23.18 0.68
CA ASP A 32 3.02 -23.56 -0.70
C ASP A 32 3.65 -22.37 -1.46
N ILE A 33 3.08 -21.17 -1.31
CA ILE A 33 3.62 -19.96 -1.94
C ILE A 33 5.00 -19.59 -1.36
N ILE A 34 5.19 -19.75 -0.05
CA ILE A 34 6.51 -19.54 0.57
C ILE A 34 7.53 -20.56 0.05
N GLU A 35 7.11 -21.81 -0.13
CA GLU A 35 7.97 -22.86 -0.67
C GLU A 35 8.36 -22.58 -2.12
N LEU A 36 7.42 -22.16 -2.97
CA LEU A 36 7.70 -21.69 -4.33
C LEU A 36 8.66 -20.49 -4.32
N ALA A 37 8.50 -19.54 -3.40
CA ALA A 37 9.39 -18.39 -3.27
C ALA A 37 10.83 -18.80 -2.94
N VAL A 38 11.01 -19.83 -2.11
CA VAL A 38 12.33 -20.28 -1.67
C VAL A 38 12.98 -21.23 -2.68
N LYS A 39 12.25 -22.25 -3.14
CA LYS A 39 12.79 -23.31 -4.02
C LYS A 39 12.89 -22.89 -5.47
N GLU A 40 11.84 -22.26 -5.99
CA GLU A 40 11.73 -21.87 -7.40
C GLU A 40 12.09 -20.40 -7.65
N ASN A 41 12.52 -19.69 -6.60
CA ASN A 41 12.86 -18.26 -6.61
C ASN A 41 11.87 -17.40 -7.42
N ILE A 42 10.57 -17.59 -7.22
CA ILE A 42 9.52 -16.94 -8.04
C ILE A 42 9.56 -15.40 -8.02
N TYR A 43 10.30 -14.79 -7.09
CA TYR A 43 10.50 -13.34 -6.97
C TYR A 43 11.91 -12.86 -7.32
N GLN A 44 12.78 -13.76 -7.79
CA GLN A 44 14.14 -13.44 -8.26
C GLN A 44 14.97 -12.65 -7.24
N VAL A 45 14.95 -13.08 -5.98
CA VAL A 45 15.74 -12.47 -4.91
C VAL A 45 16.90 -13.37 -4.51
N GLU A 46 17.99 -12.76 -4.05
CA GLU A 46 19.27 -13.46 -3.79
C GLU A 46 19.24 -14.39 -2.58
N SER A 47 18.40 -14.13 -1.58
CA SER A 47 18.40 -14.92 -0.34
C SER A 47 17.04 -15.50 -0.01
N GLU A 48 17.06 -16.75 0.46
CA GLU A 48 15.88 -17.48 0.92
C GLU A 48 15.14 -16.71 2.03
N TYR A 49 15.88 -16.07 2.92
CA TYR A 49 15.30 -15.24 3.97
C TYR A 49 14.48 -14.09 3.40
N ARG A 50 15.00 -13.36 2.40
CA ARG A 50 14.25 -12.30 1.70
C ARG A 50 13.04 -12.88 0.96
N ALA A 51 13.20 -14.00 0.26
CA ALA A 51 12.12 -14.65 -0.47
C ALA A 51 10.95 -15.02 0.44
N ARG A 52 11.25 -15.69 1.57
CA ARG A 52 10.25 -16.07 2.59
C ARG A 52 9.55 -14.86 3.20
N ARG A 53 10.31 -13.81 3.54
CA ARG A 53 9.76 -12.57 4.13
C ARG A 53 8.86 -11.84 3.14
N MET A 54 9.26 -11.76 1.88
CA MET A 54 8.49 -11.16 0.80
C MET A 54 7.19 -11.94 0.56
N ALA A 55 7.28 -13.26 0.33
CA ALA A 55 6.13 -14.15 0.16
C ALA A 55 5.10 -14.00 1.28
N SER A 56 5.57 -14.08 2.53
CA SER A 56 4.70 -13.95 3.70
C SER A 56 4.01 -12.60 3.76
N SER A 57 4.72 -11.52 3.44
CA SER A 57 4.19 -10.16 3.52
C SER A 57 3.18 -9.88 2.42
N ILE A 58 3.46 -10.32 1.20
CA ILE A 58 2.54 -10.21 0.05
C ILE A 58 1.29 -11.04 0.32
N TYR A 59 1.43 -12.31 0.74
CA TYR A 59 0.30 -13.15 1.07
C TYR A 59 -0.61 -12.53 2.14
N GLN A 60 -0.02 -11.96 3.20
CA GLN A 60 -0.80 -11.29 4.25
C GLN A 60 -1.60 -10.09 3.72
N ARG A 61 -1.00 -9.28 2.84
CA ARG A 61 -1.68 -8.15 2.17
C ARG A 61 -2.84 -8.65 1.33
N LEU A 62 -2.59 -9.62 0.45
CA LEU A 62 -3.57 -10.07 -0.54
C LEU A 62 -4.71 -10.89 0.07
N LYS A 63 -4.44 -11.70 1.11
CA LYS A 63 -5.49 -12.44 1.82
C LYS A 63 -6.50 -11.53 2.53
N SER A 64 -6.16 -10.26 2.77
CA SER A 64 -7.11 -9.28 3.31
C SER A 64 -8.14 -8.80 2.29
N LEU A 65 -7.93 -9.08 1.00
CA LEU A 65 -8.84 -8.69 -0.08
C LEU A 65 -9.91 -9.76 -0.31
N PRO A 66 -11.16 -9.38 -0.58
CA PRO A 66 -12.19 -10.29 -1.07
C PRO A 66 -11.78 -10.93 -2.40
N GLU A 67 -12.28 -12.14 -2.65
CA GLU A 67 -11.87 -12.95 -3.80
C GLU A 67 -12.09 -12.21 -5.14
N ASP A 68 -13.21 -11.49 -5.27
CA ASP A 68 -13.53 -10.71 -6.47
C ASP A 68 -12.55 -9.55 -6.69
N VAL A 69 -12.04 -8.93 -5.63
CA VAL A 69 -11.02 -7.87 -5.73
C VAL A 69 -9.66 -8.47 -6.07
N LEU A 70 -9.36 -9.68 -5.57
CA LEU A 70 -8.15 -10.41 -5.90
C LEU A 70 -8.12 -10.84 -7.38
N LYS A 71 -9.24 -11.29 -7.94
CA LYS A 71 -9.39 -11.54 -9.38
C LYS A 71 -9.17 -10.28 -10.20
N LEU A 72 -9.77 -9.16 -9.77
CA LEU A 72 -9.59 -7.86 -10.43
C LEU A 72 -8.11 -7.42 -10.48
N LEU A 73 -7.33 -7.67 -9.43
CA LEU A 73 -5.89 -7.40 -9.41
C LEU A 73 -5.11 -8.15 -10.52
N VAL A 74 -5.58 -9.31 -10.93
CA VAL A 74 -4.95 -10.10 -12.00
C VAL A 74 -5.43 -9.65 -13.38
N GLU A 75 -6.72 -9.35 -13.52
CA GLU A 75 -7.41 -9.08 -14.79
C GLU A 75 -7.27 -7.64 -15.28
N ALA A 76 -7.24 -6.67 -14.36
CA ALA A 76 -7.30 -5.25 -14.72
C ALA A 76 -6.01 -4.72 -15.34
N ASP A 77 -6.10 -3.50 -15.88
CA ASP A 77 -4.93 -2.75 -16.32
C ASP A 77 -3.95 -2.47 -15.16
N SER A 78 -2.76 -1.99 -15.51
CA SER A 78 -1.70 -1.79 -14.52
C SER A 78 -1.93 -0.62 -13.57
N GLU A 79 -2.74 0.38 -13.94
CA GLU A 79 -3.11 1.48 -13.04
C GLU A 79 -4.09 0.97 -11.99
N THR A 80 -5.20 0.37 -12.41
CA THR A 80 -6.20 -0.23 -11.52
C THR A 80 -5.58 -1.28 -10.58
N SER A 81 -4.71 -2.15 -11.13
CA SER A 81 -4.03 -3.17 -10.34
C SER A 81 -3.11 -2.58 -9.26
N ARG A 82 -2.41 -1.47 -9.56
CA ARG A 82 -1.58 -0.78 -8.56
C ARG A 82 -2.42 -0.21 -7.43
N ILE A 83 -3.58 0.36 -7.74
CA ILE A 83 -4.51 0.85 -6.72
C ILE A 83 -4.97 -0.30 -5.81
N ILE A 84 -5.26 -1.48 -6.36
CA ILE A 84 -5.65 -2.65 -5.53
C ILE A 84 -4.50 -3.09 -4.61
N VAL A 85 -3.25 -3.09 -5.09
CA VAL A 85 -2.07 -3.35 -4.24
C VAL A 85 -1.97 -2.30 -3.13
N LEU A 86 -2.15 -1.01 -3.43
CA LEU A 86 -2.13 0.05 -2.43
C LEU A 86 -3.23 -0.14 -1.37
N ILE A 87 -4.46 -0.49 -1.79
CA ILE A 87 -5.58 -0.80 -0.88
C ILE A 87 -5.19 -1.96 0.05
N SER A 88 -4.54 -3.01 -0.47
CA SER A 88 -4.09 -4.14 0.37
C SER A 88 -3.04 -3.73 1.41
N ILE A 89 -2.20 -2.74 1.10
CA ILE A 89 -1.24 -2.15 2.04
C ILE A 89 -1.99 -1.36 3.12
N MET A 90 -2.93 -0.50 2.72
CA MET A 90 -3.75 0.27 3.66
C MET A 90 -4.55 -0.66 4.61
N LYS A 91 -5.12 -1.76 4.10
CA LYS A 91 -5.84 -2.74 4.93
C LYS A 91 -4.97 -3.45 5.96
N THR A 92 -3.65 -3.51 5.73
CA THR A 92 -2.70 -4.27 6.55
C THR A 92 -1.62 -3.42 7.20
N ASP A 93 -1.71 -2.10 7.09
CA ASP A 93 -0.85 -1.14 7.77
C ASP A 93 -1.68 0.06 8.24
N ARG A 94 -1.97 0.11 9.55
CA ARG A 94 -2.80 1.14 10.16
C ARG A 94 -2.21 2.54 9.97
N LEU A 95 -0.91 2.69 10.19
CA LEU A 95 -0.27 4.00 10.16
C LEU A 95 -0.29 4.57 8.73
N PHE A 96 -0.06 3.69 7.75
CA PHE A 96 -0.17 4.08 6.35
C PHE A 96 -1.60 4.42 5.95
N PHE A 97 -2.60 3.65 6.42
CA PHE A 97 -4.01 3.98 6.20
C PHE A 97 -4.38 5.36 6.76
N GLU A 98 -3.96 5.66 8.00
CA GLU A 98 -4.21 6.97 8.62
C GLU A 98 -3.50 8.09 7.85
N PHE A 99 -2.27 7.90 7.38
CA PHE A 99 -1.60 8.87 6.52
C PHE A 99 -2.38 9.14 5.22
N MET A 100 -2.87 8.09 4.57
CA MET A 100 -3.69 8.23 3.36
C MET A 100 -4.98 9.00 3.65
N HIS A 101 -5.61 8.76 4.79
CA HIS A 101 -6.88 9.37 5.18
C HIS A 101 -6.74 10.81 5.67
N GLU A 102 -5.75 11.10 6.50
CA GLU A 102 -5.58 12.40 7.18
C GLU A 102 -4.80 13.39 6.33
N VAL A 103 -3.83 12.93 5.53
CA VAL A 103 -2.97 13.80 4.72
C VAL A 103 -3.36 13.74 3.24
N PHE A 104 -3.23 12.57 2.61
CA PHE A 104 -3.38 12.45 1.16
C PHE A 104 -4.80 12.81 0.68
N ARG A 105 -5.83 12.28 1.34
CA ARG A 105 -7.23 12.60 1.04
C ARG A 105 -7.53 14.08 1.27
N THR A 106 -7.04 14.68 2.36
CA THR A 106 -7.22 16.10 2.67
C THR A 106 -6.64 16.98 1.57
N LYS A 107 -5.42 16.70 1.11
CA LYS A 107 -4.78 17.37 -0.03
C LYS A 107 -5.62 17.29 -1.31
N ILE A 108 -6.26 16.13 -1.56
CA ILE A 108 -7.17 15.99 -2.71
C ILE A 108 -8.42 16.88 -2.54
N ILE A 109 -9.04 16.87 -1.35
CA ILE A 109 -10.28 17.62 -1.06
C ILE A 109 -10.04 19.12 -1.15
N THR A 110 -8.93 19.62 -0.61
CA THR A 110 -8.60 21.05 -0.61
C THR A 110 -8.08 21.55 -1.95
N GLY A 111 -7.77 20.65 -2.90
CA GLY A 111 -7.16 20.99 -4.18
C GLY A 111 -5.67 21.32 -4.11
N ASP A 112 -5.05 21.19 -2.93
CA ASP A 112 -3.60 21.31 -2.78
C ASP A 112 -2.93 19.99 -3.19
N HIS A 113 -2.57 19.91 -4.47
CA HIS A 113 -1.96 18.71 -5.04
C HIS A 113 -0.44 18.64 -4.83
N ILE A 114 0.15 19.41 -3.90
CA ILE A 114 1.58 19.33 -3.61
C ILE A 114 1.79 18.71 -2.22
N LEU A 115 2.52 17.59 -2.18
CA LEU A 115 2.92 16.93 -0.94
C LEU A 115 4.30 17.46 -0.48
N GLU A 116 4.33 18.04 0.70
CA GLU A 116 5.50 18.72 1.26
C GLU A 116 5.99 18.02 2.53
N ASP A 117 7.26 18.27 2.91
CA ASP A 117 7.83 17.61 4.10
C ASP A 117 7.10 18.03 5.38
N ARG A 118 6.57 19.26 5.40
CA ARG A 118 5.72 19.75 6.49
C ARG A 118 4.49 18.86 6.72
N ASP A 119 3.86 18.34 5.66
CA ASP A 119 2.68 17.51 5.80
C ASP A 119 3.01 16.18 6.50
N LEU A 120 4.13 15.57 6.12
CA LEU A 120 4.62 14.36 6.77
C LEU A 120 5.10 14.65 8.20
N ASN A 121 5.75 15.79 8.43
CA ASN A 121 6.23 16.17 9.76
C ASN A 121 5.07 16.34 10.74
N ILE A 122 4.04 17.10 10.37
CA ILE A 122 2.85 17.32 11.19
C ILE A 122 2.16 15.98 11.50
N PHE A 123 1.91 15.16 10.47
CA PHE A 123 1.29 13.84 10.66
C PHE A 123 2.04 13.00 11.70
N PHE A 124 3.36 12.85 11.57
CA PHE A 124 4.11 12.02 12.51
C PHE A 124 4.19 12.61 13.93
N GLU A 125 4.22 13.94 14.06
CA GLU A 125 4.20 14.61 15.36
C GLU A 125 2.87 14.39 16.08
N GLU A 126 1.75 14.54 15.37
CA GLU A 126 0.42 14.23 15.89
C GLU A 126 0.32 12.76 16.32
N LYS A 127 0.88 11.82 15.54
CA LYS A 127 0.89 10.40 15.91
C LYS A 127 1.76 10.09 17.13
N ARG A 128 2.84 10.83 17.37
CA ARG A 128 3.62 10.72 18.62
C ARG A 128 2.77 11.10 19.83
N ILE A 129 2.11 12.26 19.77
CA ILE A 129 1.23 12.75 20.85
C ILE A 129 0.08 11.77 21.12
N GLN A 130 -0.53 11.22 20.06
CA GLN A 130 -1.68 10.31 20.17
C GLN A 130 -1.32 8.88 20.63
N SER A 131 -0.03 8.50 20.58
CA SER A 131 0.37 7.10 20.77
C SER A 131 1.75 6.95 21.39
N ALA A 132 1.77 6.46 22.62
CA ALA A 132 3.00 6.07 23.32
C ALA A 132 3.84 5.01 22.58
N THR A 133 3.27 4.28 21.62
CA THR A 133 4.03 3.36 20.77
C THR A 133 4.82 4.10 19.69
N VAL A 134 4.20 5.10 19.07
CA VAL A 134 4.83 5.91 18.00
C VAL A 134 5.82 6.90 18.61
N ASP A 135 5.49 7.46 19.78
CA ASP A 135 6.35 8.36 20.56
C ASP A 135 7.74 7.76 20.85
N LYS A 136 7.79 6.45 21.12
CA LYS A 136 9.04 5.72 21.38
C LYS A 136 9.92 5.51 20.14
N TRP A 137 9.45 5.84 18.93
CA TRP A 137 10.23 5.64 17.71
C TRP A 137 11.25 6.75 17.51
N VAL A 138 12.51 6.36 17.35
CA VAL A 138 13.62 7.26 17.04
C VAL A 138 13.46 7.92 15.67
N ASP A 139 14.05 9.10 15.51
CA ASP A 139 13.89 9.93 14.31
C ASP A 139 14.34 9.23 13.02
N SER A 140 15.35 8.35 13.10
CA SER A 140 15.80 7.57 11.94
C SER A 140 14.72 6.60 11.43
N THR A 141 13.91 6.02 12.32
CA THR A 141 12.75 5.20 11.96
C THR A 141 11.67 6.04 11.30
N ILE A 142 11.36 7.20 11.86
CA ILE A 142 10.38 8.14 11.29
C ILE A 142 10.82 8.61 9.90
N LYS A 143 12.09 8.98 9.74
CA LYS A 143 12.65 9.39 8.45
C LYS A 143 12.49 8.29 7.39
N ARG A 144 12.77 7.04 7.74
CA ARG A 144 12.58 5.89 6.85
C ARG A 144 11.10 5.68 6.50
N LEU A 145 10.19 5.80 7.46
CA LEU A 145 8.74 5.70 7.20
C LEU A 145 8.29 6.76 6.20
N LYS A 146 8.69 8.02 6.40
CA LYS A 146 8.40 9.12 5.47
C LYS A 146 8.88 8.80 4.05
N SER A 147 10.13 8.35 3.91
CA SER A 147 10.68 7.95 2.61
C SER A 147 9.91 6.81 1.96
N GLU A 148 9.54 5.77 2.72
CA GLU A 148 8.75 4.67 2.19
C GLU A 148 7.33 5.10 1.80
N TYR A 149 6.68 6.02 2.52
CA TYR A 149 5.34 6.51 2.16
C TYR A 149 5.35 7.21 0.80
N ILE A 150 6.34 8.07 0.57
CA ILE A 150 6.57 8.72 -0.73
C ILE A 150 6.81 7.66 -1.82
N ARG A 151 7.64 6.66 -1.54
CA ARG A 151 7.91 5.57 -2.49
C ARG A 151 6.65 4.78 -2.83
N MET A 152 5.83 4.39 -1.85
CA MET A 152 4.57 3.66 -2.06
C MET A 152 3.60 4.46 -2.94
N LEU A 153 3.45 5.76 -2.67
CA LEU A 153 2.60 6.64 -3.49
C LEU A 153 3.11 6.72 -4.94
N ARG A 154 4.43 6.82 -5.15
CA ARG A 154 5.02 6.84 -6.49
C ARG A 154 4.83 5.52 -7.23
N GLU A 155 5.10 4.40 -6.57
CA GLU A 155 4.94 3.07 -7.16
C GLU A 155 3.47 2.74 -7.46
N ALA A 156 2.55 3.33 -6.71
CA ALA A 156 1.10 3.28 -6.98
C ALA A 156 0.63 4.22 -8.11
N GLY A 157 1.49 5.13 -8.60
CA GLY A 157 1.12 6.12 -9.61
C GLY A 157 0.36 7.34 -9.07
N LEU A 158 0.32 7.52 -7.74
CA LEU A 158 -0.41 8.61 -7.07
C LEU A 158 0.46 9.84 -6.79
N LEU A 159 1.75 9.77 -7.08
CA LEU A 159 2.69 10.85 -6.85
C LEU A 159 3.76 10.85 -7.95
N ARG A 160 4.09 12.03 -8.46
CA ARG A 160 5.23 12.23 -9.36
C ARG A 160 6.07 13.42 -8.92
N TYR A 161 7.34 13.41 -9.32
CA TYR A 161 8.17 14.60 -9.19
C TYR A 161 7.98 15.49 -10.43
N LYS A 162 7.72 16.77 -10.19
CA LYS A 162 7.70 17.83 -11.20
C LYS A 162 8.67 18.92 -10.76
N GLY A 163 9.92 18.79 -11.21
CA GLY A 163 11.03 19.53 -10.62
C GLY A 163 11.32 19.05 -9.20
N ASP A 164 11.39 19.98 -8.26
CA ASP A 164 11.55 19.75 -6.81
C ASP A 164 10.23 19.39 -6.09
N LYS A 165 9.09 19.59 -6.75
CA LYS A 165 7.76 19.37 -6.15
C LYS A 165 7.29 17.93 -6.31
N ARG A 166 6.63 17.42 -5.26
CA ARG A 166 5.91 16.14 -5.28
C ARG A 166 4.43 16.40 -5.57
N GLU A 167 4.04 16.19 -6.82
CA GLU A 167 2.67 16.41 -7.30
C GLU A 167 1.83 15.14 -7.09
N ILE A 168 0.71 15.30 -6.38
CA ILE A 168 -0.31 14.27 -6.16
C ILE A 168 -1.14 14.11 -7.44
N LEU A 169 -1.31 12.86 -7.85
CA LEU A 169 -2.12 12.48 -9.00
C LEU A 169 -3.39 11.77 -8.50
N LYS A 170 -4.52 12.11 -9.11
CA LYS A 170 -5.77 11.38 -8.88
C LYS A 170 -5.73 10.08 -9.67
N PRO A 171 -5.98 8.92 -9.05
CA PRO A 171 -6.04 7.67 -9.78
C PRO A 171 -7.23 7.66 -10.73
N PHE A 172 -7.01 7.20 -11.95
CA PHE A 172 -8.09 6.83 -12.84
C PHE A 172 -8.46 5.37 -12.60
N ILE A 173 -9.71 5.13 -12.24
CA ILE A 173 -10.26 3.78 -12.06
C ILE A 173 -11.55 3.74 -12.88
N ASP A 174 -11.61 2.81 -13.83
CA ASP A 174 -12.77 2.67 -14.69
C ASP A 174 -14.03 2.32 -13.89
N SER A 175 -15.19 2.58 -14.49
CA SER A 175 -16.47 2.43 -13.81
C SER A 175 -16.80 0.99 -13.38
N ALA A 176 -16.33 -0.01 -14.12
CA ALA A 176 -16.56 -1.43 -13.82
C ALA A 176 -15.69 -1.88 -12.66
N ALA A 177 -14.40 -1.55 -12.67
CA ALA A 177 -13.47 -1.78 -11.56
C ALA A 177 -13.95 -1.09 -10.29
N LYS A 178 -14.38 0.17 -10.40
CA LYS A 178 -14.97 0.93 -9.28
C LYS A 178 -16.20 0.24 -8.70
N LYS A 179 -17.12 -0.25 -9.54
CA LYS A 179 -18.32 -0.96 -9.07
C LYS A 179 -17.97 -2.24 -8.30
N ARG A 180 -16.96 -2.98 -8.75
CA ARG A 180 -16.46 -4.18 -8.04
C ARG A 180 -15.86 -3.80 -6.68
N LEU A 181 -15.03 -2.76 -6.62
CA LEU A 181 -14.45 -2.29 -5.36
C LEU A 181 -15.52 -1.82 -4.36
N MET A 182 -16.52 -1.06 -4.82
CA MET A 182 -17.55 -0.48 -3.94
C MET A 182 -18.50 -1.51 -3.32
N LYS A 183 -18.64 -2.71 -3.89
CA LYS A 183 -19.52 -3.77 -3.37
C LYS A 183 -18.95 -4.51 -2.16
N GLU A 184 -17.64 -4.48 -1.99
CA GLU A 184 -16.89 -5.44 -1.16
C GLU A 184 -16.31 -4.82 0.13
N ASP A 185 -17.01 -3.86 0.76
CA ASP A 185 -16.51 -3.14 1.95
C ASP A 185 -15.18 -2.39 1.73
N MET A 186 -14.84 -2.07 0.47
CA MET A 186 -13.66 -1.25 0.13
C MET A 186 -13.96 0.24 0.07
N ALA A 187 -15.20 0.65 0.38
CA ALA A 187 -15.65 2.04 0.30
C ALA A 187 -14.78 3.02 1.12
N PRO A 188 -14.30 2.70 2.35
CA PRO A 188 -13.41 3.60 3.10
C PRO A 188 -12.05 3.83 2.42
N TYR A 189 -11.52 2.80 1.76
CA TYR A 189 -10.24 2.87 1.06
C TYR A 189 -10.39 3.64 -0.27
N PHE A 190 -11.49 3.39 -0.98
CA PHE A 190 -11.79 4.08 -2.23
C PHE A 190 -12.12 5.56 -2.02
N SER A 191 -12.91 5.90 -1.00
CA SER A 191 -13.23 7.31 -0.66
C SER A 191 -12.00 8.12 -0.30
N THR A 192 -11.03 7.48 0.37
CA THR A 192 -9.71 8.05 0.65
C THR A 192 -8.97 8.44 -0.64
N LEU A 193 -8.95 7.54 -1.63
CA LEU A 193 -8.29 7.78 -2.91
C LEU A 193 -9.04 8.76 -3.82
N ALA A 194 -10.37 8.79 -3.72
CA ALA A 194 -11.22 9.66 -4.52
C ALA A 194 -11.37 11.08 -3.94
N GLY A 195 -10.88 11.34 -2.73
CA GLY A 195 -11.05 12.62 -2.04
C GLY A 195 -12.50 12.97 -1.77
N ARG A 196 -13.30 11.99 -1.33
CA ARG A 196 -14.73 12.19 -1.03
C ARG A 196 -14.97 12.23 0.47
N VAL A 197 -15.85 13.12 0.92
CA VAL A 197 -16.33 13.26 2.30
C VAL A 197 -17.01 11.99 2.77
#